data_AF-A0A920GNJ8-F1
#
_entry.id   AF-A0A920GNJ8-F1
#
_cell.length_a   1.000
_cell.length_b   1.000
_cell.length_c   1.000
_cell.angle_alpha   90.00
_cell.angle_beta   90.00
_cell.angle_gamma   90.00
#
_symmetry.space_group_name_H-M   'P 1'
#
loop_
_entity.id
_entity.type
_entity.pdbx_description
1 polymer ?
#
loop_
_entity_poly.entity_id
_entity_poly.type
_entity_poly.pdbx_seq_one_letter_code
_entity_poly.pdbx_strand_id
1 'polypeptide(L)'
;MTIRWLRGGTTPYADNRGFEAAWLSCPAIRHFCEEVGTSRSDGMVDMAMLESAVRDHLNRHAPRAMCVMRPLRLVLTDLPESMMLAVSNHPADPQFGERQLRMDRELFIDREDFREEANKHFKRLVLGKRVRLRGGLVIEGERCDRDSDGTIVCVYAKCITLVPGADPEDGVKPKGVIHWVSAEHSVPATIRQYDRLFSVADPARADDMMSALNPDSLVVSDDAMIEPALRDVAPEQVFQFEREGTLWRTAMITAPLIPCSI
;
A
#
# COMPACT_ATOMS: atom_id res chain seq x y z
N MET A 1 31.42 -0.32 -13.67
CA MET A 1 30.44 -0.37 -12.57
C MET A 1 30.14 -1.84 -12.28
N THR A 2 31.04 -2.52 -11.56
CA THR A 2 30.86 -3.92 -11.17
C THR A 2 30.17 -3.91 -9.82
N ILE A 3 28.84 -4.06 -9.82
CA ILE A 3 28.07 -4.24 -8.59
C ILE A 3 28.36 -5.66 -8.11
N ARG A 4 29.38 -5.79 -7.27
CA ARG A 4 29.71 -7.01 -6.55
C ARG A 4 28.68 -7.16 -5.43
N TRP A 5 27.63 -7.93 -5.67
CA TRP A 5 26.81 -8.46 -4.59
C TRP A 5 27.71 -9.35 -3.74
N LEU A 6 27.85 -9.03 -2.45
CA LEU A 6 28.61 -9.83 -1.49
C LEU A 6 27.99 -11.23 -1.41
N ARG A 7 28.54 -12.16 -2.20
CA ARG A 7 28.45 -13.59 -1.91
C ARG A 7 29.48 -13.89 -0.83
N GLY A 8 29.00 -14.14 0.38
CA GLY A 8 29.79 -14.78 1.43
C GLY A 8 29.68 -14.05 2.77
N GLY A 9 29.11 -14.74 3.75
CA GLY A 9 29.14 -14.32 5.15
C GLY A 9 27.88 -14.71 5.87
N THR A 10 27.99 -15.68 6.76
CA THR A 10 26.96 -16.15 7.69
C THR A 10 26.51 -15.02 8.62
N THR A 11 25.62 -14.16 8.15
CA THR A 11 24.77 -13.33 9.00
C THR A 11 23.37 -13.95 9.06
N PRO A 12 22.66 -13.88 10.20
CA PRO A 12 21.30 -14.43 10.33
C PRO A 12 20.28 -13.80 9.35
N TYR A 13 20.69 -12.74 8.64
CA TYR A 13 19.94 -12.01 7.62
C TYR A 13 19.99 -12.65 6.22
N ALA A 14 20.72 -13.75 6.04
CA ALA A 14 20.82 -14.47 4.78
C ALA A 14 20.19 -15.86 4.88
N ASP A 15 18.86 -15.94 4.77
CA ASP A 15 18.26 -17.14 4.16
C ASP A 15 18.78 -17.19 2.71
N ASN A 16 19.41 -18.30 2.35
CA ASN A 16 20.26 -18.50 1.16
C ASN A 16 19.49 -18.54 -0.18
N ARG A 17 18.34 -17.88 -0.28
CA ARG A 17 17.65 -17.62 -1.55
C ARG A 17 17.98 -16.19 -1.93
N GLY A 18 18.72 -16.03 -3.03
CA GLY A 18 19.27 -14.75 -3.47
C GLY A 18 18.27 -13.61 -3.36
N PHE A 19 18.72 -12.50 -2.77
CA PHE A 19 18.10 -11.19 -2.93
C PHE A 19 18.23 -10.77 -4.40
N GLU A 20 17.46 -11.40 -5.28
CA GLU A 20 17.04 -10.74 -6.51
C GLU A 20 15.99 -9.73 -6.07
N ALA A 21 16.38 -8.45 -6.08
CA ALA A 21 15.48 -7.33 -5.91
C ALA A 21 14.48 -7.32 -7.09
N ALA A 22 13.52 -8.24 -7.07
CA ALA A 22 12.52 -8.47 -8.12
C ALA A 22 11.62 -7.26 -8.39
N TRP A 23 11.69 -6.21 -7.55
CA TRP A 23 11.04 -4.92 -7.75
C TRP A 23 11.81 -3.97 -8.68
N LEU A 24 13.10 -4.23 -8.93
CA LEU A 24 13.88 -3.54 -9.95
C LEU A 24 13.59 -4.19 -11.31
N SER A 25 12.46 -3.82 -11.91
CA SER A 25 12.15 -4.18 -13.29
C SER A 25 13.33 -3.85 -14.20
N CYS A 26 13.80 -4.81 -15.00
CA CYS A 26 14.91 -4.60 -15.92
C CYS A 26 14.73 -3.33 -16.79
N PRO A 27 13.54 -3.04 -17.34
CA PRO A 27 13.22 -1.74 -17.95
C PRO A 27 13.52 -0.51 -17.07
N ALA A 28 13.15 -0.52 -15.79
CA ALA A 28 13.37 0.61 -14.89
C ALA A 28 14.87 0.83 -14.62
N ILE A 29 15.64 -0.25 -14.42
CA ILE A 29 17.11 -0.16 -14.26
C ILE A 29 17.75 0.41 -15.53
N ARG A 30 17.34 -0.07 -16.71
CA ARG A 30 17.86 0.44 -17.98
C ARG A 30 17.58 1.93 -18.14
N HIS A 31 16.35 2.35 -17.85
CA HIS A 31 15.97 3.76 -17.89
C HIS A 31 16.80 4.61 -16.93
N PHE A 32 16.98 4.15 -15.69
CA PHE A 32 17.87 4.80 -14.72
C PHE A 32 19.31 4.93 -15.24
N CYS A 33 19.87 3.86 -15.82
CA CYS A 33 21.22 3.90 -16.40
C CYS A 33 21.32 4.89 -17.57
N GLU A 34 20.27 5.02 -18.39
CA GLU A 34 20.18 5.99 -19.48
C GLU A 34 20.14 7.43 -18.94
N GLU A 35 19.37 7.68 -17.87
CA GLU A 35 19.25 9.01 -17.24
C GLU A 35 20.54 9.45 -16.53
N VAL A 36 21.21 8.53 -15.84
CA VAL A 36 22.52 8.81 -15.22
C VAL A 36 23.58 9.14 -16.28
N GLY A 37 23.47 8.51 -17.45
CA GLY A 37 24.41 8.68 -18.54
C GLY A 37 25.80 8.09 -18.24
N THR A 38 26.79 8.50 -19.03
CA THR A 38 28.18 8.08 -18.84
C THR A 38 29.08 9.30 -18.73
N SER A 39 29.94 9.31 -17.71
CA SER A 39 30.93 10.37 -17.49
C SER A 39 32.29 9.75 -17.16
N ARG A 40 33.37 10.53 -17.31
CA ARG A 40 34.74 10.11 -16.97
C ARG A 40 35.15 10.52 -15.55
N SER A 41 34.27 11.18 -14.82
CA SER A 41 34.49 11.69 -13.47
C SER A 41 33.73 10.84 -12.46
N ASP A 42 34.35 10.51 -11.33
CA ASP A 42 33.66 9.83 -10.24
C ASP A 42 32.59 10.77 -9.63
N GLY A 43 31.40 10.22 -9.41
CA GLY A 43 30.27 10.95 -8.85
C GLY A 43 29.31 10.00 -8.15
N MET A 44 28.65 10.51 -7.11
CA MET A 44 27.57 9.81 -6.42
C MET A 44 26.25 10.18 -7.08
N VAL A 45 25.44 9.16 -7.41
CA VAL A 45 24.08 9.34 -7.93
C VAL A 45 23.11 9.27 -6.76
N ASP A 46 22.15 10.19 -6.73
CA ASP A 46 21.12 10.19 -5.70
C ASP A 46 20.18 8.98 -5.85
N MET A 47 19.91 8.29 -4.75
CA MET A 47 18.92 7.19 -4.69
C MET A 47 17.54 7.63 -5.17
N ALA A 48 17.19 8.92 -5.01
CA ALA A 48 15.94 9.47 -5.50
C ALA A 48 15.75 9.28 -7.02
N MET A 49 16.83 9.27 -7.82
CA MET A 49 16.75 9.02 -9.26
C MET A 49 16.32 7.58 -9.57
N LEU A 50 16.88 6.61 -8.85
CA LEU A 50 16.50 5.20 -9.00
C LEU A 50 15.05 4.97 -8.57
N GLU A 51 14.66 5.52 -7.41
CA GLU A 51 13.28 5.46 -6.91
C GLU A 51 12.29 6.08 -7.91
N SER A 52 12.66 7.19 -8.56
CA SER A 52 11.85 7.83 -9.59
C SER A 52 11.68 6.93 -10.81
N ALA A 53 12.76 6.38 -11.36
CA ALA A 53 12.72 5.51 -12.53
C ALA A 53 11.85 4.26 -12.29
N VAL A 54 11.96 3.66 -11.10
CA VAL A 54 11.10 2.53 -10.69
C VAL A 54 9.65 2.97 -10.56
N ARG A 55 9.38 4.11 -9.90
CA ARG A 55 8.03 4.65 -9.72
C ARG A 55 7.34 4.92 -11.05
N ASP A 56 8.04 5.53 -12.00
CA ASP A 56 7.50 5.86 -13.30
C ASP A 56 7.17 4.62 -14.13
N HIS A 57 8.02 3.58 -14.05
CA HIS A 57 7.75 2.31 -14.69
C HIS A 57 6.51 1.63 -14.09
N LEU A 58 6.46 1.50 -12.75
CA LEU A 58 5.34 0.86 -12.07
C LEU A 58 4.03 1.63 -12.24
N ASN A 59 4.08 2.96 -12.27
CA ASN A 59 2.88 3.77 -12.49
C ASN A 59 2.23 3.50 -13.87
N ARG A 60 3.00 3.09 -14.88
CA ARG A 60 2.50 2.77 -16.22
C ARG A 60 2.10 1.31 -16.42
N HIS A 61 2.71 0.39 -15.68
CA HIS A 61 2.61 -1.04 -15.96
C HIS A 61 2.00 -1.88 -14.84
N ALA A 62 1.94 -1.36 -13.61
CA ALA A 62 1.39 -2.11 -12.49
C ALA A 62 -0.13 -1.90 -12.37
N PRO A 63 -0.94 -2.97 -12.31
CA PRO A 63 -2.34 -2.86 -11.91
C PRO A 63 -2.46 -2.34 -10.47
N ARG A 64 -3.56 -1.66 -10.19
CA ARG A 64 -3.91 -1.13 -8.88
C ARG A 64 -4.67 -2.17 -8.09
N ALA A 65 -4.39 -2.25 -6.80
CA ALA A 65 -5.11 -3.09 -5.86
C ALA A 65 -5.30 -2.36 -4.53
N MET A 66 -6.25 -2.82 -3.73
CA MET A 66 -6.48 -2.30 -2.38
C MET A 66 -5.76 -3.16 -1.34
N CYS A 67 -5.03 -2.49 -0.45
CA CYS A 67 -4.39 -3.07 0.71
C CYS A 67 -4.54 -2.07 1.85
N VAL A 68 -5.07 -2.53 2.97
CA VAL A 68 -5.16 -1.77 4.21
C VAL A 68 -4.04 -2.26 5.12
N MET A 69 -3.06 -1.41 5.39
CA MET A 69 -1.86 -1.78 6.15
C MET A 69 -2.16 -1.93 7.64
N ARG A 70 -2.93 -0.99 8.20
CA ARG A 70 -3.36 -1.03 9.60
C ARG A 70 -4.89 -1.01 9.66
N PRO A 71 -5.55 -2.17 9.68
CA PRO A 71 -6.99 -2.24 9.62
C PRO A 71 -7.65 -1.54 10.82
N LEU A 72 -8.57 -0.64 10.49
CA LEU A 72 -9.53 -0.05 11.40
C LEU A 72 -10.93 -0.39 10.88
N ARG A 73 -11.76 -1.00 11.73
CA ARG A 73 -13.11 -1.39 11.36
C ARG A 73 -13.97 -0.15 11.10
N LEU A 74 -14.65 -0.14 9.97
CA LEU A 74 -15.63 0.86 9.56
C LEU A 74 -16.97 0.16 9.33
N VAL A 75 -18.02 0.65 9.97
CA VAL A 75 -19.39 0.13 9.83
C VAL A 75 -20.26 1.18 9.17
N LEU A 76 -20.82 0.82 8.02
CA LEU A 76 -21.84 1.61 7.34
C LEU A 76 -23.19 1.38 8.05
N THR A 77 -23.80 2.44 8.57
CA THR A 77 -24.97 2.30 9.47
C THR A 77 -26.27 2.05 8.71
N ASP A 78 -26.37 2.53 7.48
CA ASP A 78 -27.58 2.59 6.65
C ASP A 78 -27.43 1.90 5.29
N LEU A 79 -26.34 1.15 5.06
CA LEU A 79 -26.19 0.33 3.86
C LEU A 79 -27.19 -0.85 3.91
N PRO A 80 -28.17 -0.94 2.99
CA PRO A 80 -29.24 -1.93 3.09
C PRO A 80 -28.77 -3.34 2.73
N GLU A 81 -27.97 -3.47 1.68
CA GLU A 81 -27.45 -4.74 1.16
C GLU A 81 -26.02 -4.55 0.66
N SER A 82 -25.26 -5.65 0.61
CA SER A 82 -23.93 -5.66 -0.01
C SER A 82 -24.03 -5.34 -1.50
N MET A 83 -23.05 -4.63 -2.03
CA MET A 83 -23.00 -4.27 -3.45
C MET A 83 -21.70 -4.71 -4.12
N MET A 84 -21.80 -5.06 -5.41
CA MET A 84 -20.64 -5.34 -6.25
C MET A 84 -20.23 -4.07 -7.00
N LEU A 85 -18.94 -3.73 -6.89
CA LEU A 85 -18.35 -2.53 -7.45
C LEU A 85 -17.34 -2.90 -8.53
N ALA A 86 -17.52 -2.35 -9.73
CA ALA A 86 -16.51 -2.42 -10.77
C ALA A 86 -15.48 -1.30 -10.55
N VAL A 87 -14.23 -1.68 -10.29
CA VAL A 87 -13.14 -0.74 -10.04
C VAL A 87 -12.05 -0.95 -11.09
N SER A 88 -11.67 0.13 -11.78
CA SER A 88 -10.59 0.08 -12.76
C SER A 88 -9.27 -0.39 -12.15
N ASN A 89 -8.57 -1.26 -12.87
CA ASN A 89 -7.24 -1.74 -12.51
C ASN A 89 -6.14 -0.73 -12.86
N HIS A 90 -6.41 0.26 -13.72
CA HIS A 90 -5.43 1.30 -14.03
C HIS A 90 -6.13 2.64 -14.31
N PRO A 91 -5.75 3.72 -13.63
CA PRO A 91 -6.47 5.01 -13.73
C PRO A 91 -6.42 5.63 -15.13
N ALA A 92 -5.35 5.37 -15.88
CA ALA A 92 -5.13 5.96 -17.21
C ALA A 92 -5.25 4.95 -18.37
N ASP A 93 -5.38 3.65 -18.10
CA ASP A 93 -5.30 2.62 -19.15
C ASP A 93 -6.43 1.59 -19.02
N PRO A 94 -7.49 1.72 -19.84
CA PRO A 94 -8.62 0.80 -19.84
C PRO A 94 -8.25 -0.65 -20.21
N GLN A 95 -7.09 -0.90 -20.84
CA GLN A 95 -6.68 -2.24 -21.26
C GLN A 95 -6.40 -3.17 -20.08
N PHE A 96 -6.10 -2.62 -18.90
CA PHE A 96 -5.97 -3.38 -17.65
C PHE A 96 -7.32 -3.91 -17.13
N GLY A 97 -8.43 -3.48 -17.74
CA GLY A 97 -9.77 -3.87 -17.36
C GLY A 97 -10.18 -3.39 -15.98
N GLU A 98 -11.19 -4.06 -15.44
CA GLU A 98 -11.78 -3.76 -14.14
C GLU A 98 -11.78 -5.02 -13.28
N ARG A 99 -11.76 -4.82 -11.96
CA ARG A 99 -11.97 -5.88 -10.97
C ARG A 99 -13.26 -5.62 -10.20
N GLN A 100 -13.88 -6.70 -9.78
CA GLN A 100 -15.09 -6.66 -8.98
C GLN A 100 -14.72 -6.69 -7.51
N LEU A 101 -15.14 -5.67 -6.76
CA LEU A 101 -14.95 -5.58 -5.31
C LEU A 101 -16.32 -5.60 -4.63
N ARG A 102 -16.47 -6.45 -3.62
CA ARG A 102 -17.67 -6.50 -2.81
C ARG A 102 -17.58 -5.47 -1.68
N MET A 103 -18.57 -4.59 -1.59
CA MET A 103 -18.74 -3.64 -0.49
C MET A 103 -19.86 -4.16 0.41
N ASP A 104 -19.46 -4.63 1.59
CA ASP A 104 -20.37 -5.04 2.65
C ASP A 104 -20.60 -3.89 3.63
N ARG A 105 -21.46 -4.12 4.61
CA ARG A 105 -21.73 -3.17 5.69
C ARG A 105 -20.49 -2.91 6.54
N GLU A 106 -19.63 -3.92 6.69
CA GLU A 106 -18.40 -3.84 7.47
C GLU A 106 -17.18 -3.85 6.56
N LEU A 107 -16.36 -2.83 6.70
CA LEU A 107 -15.16 -2.61 5.91
C LEU A 107 -13.96 -2.41 6.83
N PHE A 108 -12.77 -2.59 6.30
CA PHE A 108 -11.53 -2.07 6.88
C PHE A 108 -11.06 -0.86 6.08
N ILE A 109 -10.64 0.17 6.81
CA ILE A 109 -9.90 1.32 6.28
C ILE A 109 -8.55 1.40 6.99
N ASP A 110 -7.59 2.14 6.46
CA ASP A 110 -6.35 2.36 7.21
C ASP A 110 -6.61 3.25 8.44
N ARG A 111 -6.00 2.89 9.57
CA ARG A 111 -6.09 3.66 10.80
C ARG A 111 -5.67 5.12 10.62
N GLU A 112 -4.73 5.41 9.71
CA GLU A 112 -4.35 6.80 9.42
C GLU A 112 -5.38 7.59 8.60
N ASP A 113 -6.38 6.90 8.04
CA ASP A 113 -7.45 7.53 7.28
C ASP A 113 -8.59 8.08 8.12
N PHE A 114 -8.54 7.90 9.44
CA PHE A 114 -9.54 8.43 10.36
C PHE A 114 -8.93 9.33 11.44
N ARG A 115 -9.62 10.45 11.73
CA ARG A 115 -9.39 11.29 12.91
C ARG A 115 -10.70 11.84 13.42
N GLU A 116 -10.88 11.95 14.72
CA GLU A 116 -12.06 12.63 15.29
C GLU A 116 -12.07 14.11 14.94
N GLU A 117 -10.92 14.76 15.08
CA GLU A 117 -10.71 16.15 14.73
C GLU A 117 -9.45 16.31 13.87
N ALA A 118 -9.54 17.14 12.83
CA ALA A 118 -8.41 17.43 11.98
C ALA A 118 -8.53 18.79 11.31
N ASN A 119 -7.36 19.36 11.00
CA ASN A 119 -7.24 20.62 10.28
C ASN A 119 -7.75 20.50 8.82
N LYS A 120 -7.79 21.63 8.11
CA LYS A 120 -8.26 21.70 6.71
C LYS A 120 -7.39 20.94 5.70
N HIS A 121 -6.16 20.56 6.06
CA HIS A 121 -5.24 19.85 5.17
C HIS A 121 -5.47 18.34 5.19
N PHE A 122 -6.16 17.82 6.21
CA PHE A 122 -6.52 16.41 6.30
C PHE A 122 -7.72 16.09 5.38
N LYS A 123 -7.44 15.42 4.26
CA LYS A 123 -8.40 15.07 3.21
C LYS A 123 -8.94 13.63 3.32
N ARG A 124 -9.00 13.10 4.54
CA ARG A 124 -9.44 11.72 4.84
C ARG A 124 -10.69 11.78 5.74
N LEU A 125 -11.13 10.67 6.34
CA LEU A 125 -12.36 10.61 7.13
C LEU A 125 -12.22 11.36 8.45
N VAL A 126 -13.17 12.24 8.74
CA VAL A 126 -13.27 12.95 10.02
C VAL A 126 -14.73 12.92 10.45
N LEU A 127 -14.98 12.89 11.77
CA LEU A 127 -16.34 12.99 12.28
C LEU A 127 -17.04 14.25 11.75
N GLY A 128 -18.29 14.09 11.31
CA GLY A 128 -19.09 15.13 10.67
C GLY A 128 -18.61 15.58 9.29
N LYS A 129 -17.62 14.90 8.68
CA LYS A 129 -17.12 15.23 7.33
C LYS A 129 -17.23 14.04 6.39
N ARG A 130 -17.25 14.37 5.09
CA ARG A 130 -17.43 13.41 4.01
C ARG A 130 -16.14 13.00 3.34
N VAL A 131 -16.04 11.71 3.05
CA VAL A 131 -14.97 11.10 2.26
C VAL A 131 -15.59 10.15 1.23
N ARG A 132 -14.89 9.92 0.13
CA ARG A 132 -15.29 8.92 -0.87
C ARG A 132 -14.50 7.64 -0.65
N LEU A 133 -15.20 6.52 -0.61
CA LEU A 133 -14.58 5.20 -0.71
C LEU A 133 -14.14 4.96 -2.16
N ARG A 134 -12.89 4.54 -2.38
CA ARG A 134 -12.34 4.32 -3.74
C ARG A 134 -13.25 3.36 -4.52
N GLY A 135 -13.74 3.81 -5.68
CA GLY A 135 -14.66 3.05 -6.53
C GLY A 135 -16.08 2.85 -5.97
N GLY A 136 -16.41 3.45 -4.83
CA GLY A 136 -17.67 3.21 -4.12
C GLY A 136 -18.43 4.49 -3.79
N LEU A 137 -19.01 4.49 -2.59
CA LEU A 137 -19.94 5.50 -2.09
C LEU A 137 -19.22 6.69 -1.44
N VAL A 138 -19.95 7.80 -1.28
CA VAL A 138 -19.57 8.89 -0.37
C VAL A 138 -20.18 8.61 0.99
N ILE A 139 -19.37 8.70 2.04
CA ILE A 139 -19.78 8.43 3.42
C ILE A 139 -19.48 9.62 4.32
N GLU A 140 -20.19 9.74 5.43
CA GLU A 140 -19.98 10.76 6.46
C GLU A 140 -19.77 10.10 7.82
N GLY A 141 -18.68 10.45 8.51
CA GLY A 141 -18.36 9.88 9.82
C GLY A 141 -19.33 10.36 10.90
N GLU A 142 -19.94 9.44 11.63
CA GLU A 142 -20.95 9.74 12.66
C GLU A 142 -20.36 9.68 14.07
N ARG A 143 -19.72 8.55 14.40
CA ARG A 143 -19.12 8.30 15.71
C ARG A 143 -17.99 7.27 15.62
N CYS A 144 -17.26 7.10 16.69
CA CYS A 144 -16.29 6.02 16.84
C CYS A 144 -16.32 5.44 18.25
N ASP A 145 -15.97 4.16 18.37
CA ASP A 145 -15.83 3.46 19.63
C ASP A 145 -14.35 3.25 19.95
N ARG A 146 -14.04 3.28 21.25
CA ARG A 146 -12.70 3.09 21.80
C ARG A 146 -12.67 1.85 22.69
N ASP A 147 -11.49 1.24 22.78
CA ASP A 147 -11.22 0.23 23.80
C ASP A 147 -10.91 0.87 25.17
N SER A 148 -10.56 0.01 26.14
CA SER A 148 -10.18 0.41 27.50
C SER A 148 -8.95 1.32 27.55
N ASP A 149 -8.08 1.23 26.55
CA ASP A 149 -6.82 1.98 26.48
C ASP A 149 -7.02 3.32 25.73
N GLY A 150 -8.25 3.63 25.33
CA GLY A 150 -8.62 4.85 24.62
C GLY A 150 -8.29 4.81 23.12
N THR A 151 -7.90 3.64 22.59
CA THR A 151 -7.58 3.45 21.18
C THR A 151 -8.87 3.26 20.39
N ILE A 152 -9.00 3.95 19.25
CA ILE A 152 -10.17 3.81 18.36
C ILE A 152 -10.15 2.41 17.74
N VAL A 153 -11.23 1.66 17.92
CA VAL A 153 -11.36 0.28 17.42
C VAL A 153 -12.42 0.14 16.33
N CYS A 154 -13.40 1.04 16.29
CA CYS A 154 -14.46 1.00 15.30
C CYS A 154 -14.93 2.42 14.95
N VAL A 155 -15.19 2.67 13.68
CA VAL A 155 -15.76 3.92 13.16
C VAL A 155 -17.11 3.61 12.54
N TYR A 156 -18.08 4.49 12.73
CA TYR A 156 -19.41 4.38 12.16
C TYR A 156 -19.64 5.54 11.21
N ALA A 157 -20.15 5.25 10.03
CA ALA A 157 -20.44 6.24 9.01
C ALA A 157 -21.77 5.94 8.34
N LYS A 158 -22.46 6.99 7.90
CA LYS A 158 -23.66 6.88 7.05
C LYS A 158 -23.30 7.07 5.58
N CYS A 159 -24.06 6.44 4.70
CA CYS A 159 -23.95 6.59 3.26
C CYS A 159 -24.65 7.88 2.82
N ILE A 160 -23.89 8.79 2.21
CA ILE A 160 -24.43 10.01 1.59
C ILE A 160 -24.91 9.73 0.18
N THR A 161 -24.25 8.79 -0.50
CA THR A 161 -24.70 8.28 -1.80
C THR A 161 -24.98 6.79 -1.68
N LEU A 162 -25.98 6.29 -2.41
CA LEU A 162 -26.27 4.86 -2.54
C LEU A 162 -25.91 4.30 -3.93
N VAL A 163 -25.58 5.19 -4.86
CA VAL A 163 -25.11 4.83 -6.20
C VAL A 163 -23.59 5.01 -6.24
N PRO A 164 -22.81 3.96 -6.56
CA PRO A 164 -21.36 4.07 -6.73
C PRO A 164 -20.98 5.12 -7.75
N GLY A 165 -19.97 5.93 -7.44
CA GLY A 165 -19.50 6.98 -8.35
C GLY A 165 -20.34 8.25 -8.38
N ALA A 166 -21.59 8.24 -7.92
CA ALA A 166 -22.44 9.43 -7.85
C ALA A 166 -21.86 10.51 -6.92
N ASP A 167 -22.16 11.77 -7.22
CA ASP A 167 -21.89 12.89 -6.32
C ASP A 167 -23.09 13.13 -5.38
N PRO A 168 -22.87 13.68 -4.17
CA PRO A 168 -23.97 14.02 -3.26
C PRO A 168 -24.97 15.00 -3.87
N GLU A 169 -26.27 14.71 -3.71
CA GLU A 169 -27.35 15.52 -4.29
C GLU A 169 -27.41 16.94 -3.72
N ASP A 170 -26.98 17.12 -2.46
CA ASP A 170 -26.90 18.42 -1.79
C ASP A 170 -25.71 19.29 -2.24
N GLY A 171 -24.89 18.78 -3.18
CA GLY A 171 -23.73 19.47 -3.75
C GLY A 171 -22.50 19.52 -2.84
N VAL A 172 -22.55 19.01 -1.61
CA VAL A 172 -21.41 19.02 -0.68
C VAL A 172 -20.47 17.87 -0.99
N LYS A 173 -19.42 18.19 -1.78
CA LYS A 173 -18.43 17.22 -2.25
C LYS A 173 -17.53 16.65 -1.13
N PRO A 174 -17.12 15.37 -1.22
CA PRO A 174 -16.15 14.79 -0.30
C PRO A 174 -14.78 15.47 -0.40
N LYS A 175 -14.04 15.53 0.71
CA LYS A 175 -12.73 16.21 0.75
C LYS A 175 -11.58 15.40 0.16
N GLY A 176 -11.77 14.10 0.01
CA GLY A 176 -10.80 13.20 -0.59
C GLY A 176 -11.36 11.79 -0.78
N VAL A 177 -10.47 10.89 -1.17
CA VAL A 177 -10.78 9.49 -1.48
C VAL A 177 -9.87 8.60 -0.63
N ILE A 178 -10.43 7.59 0.03
CA ILE A 178 -9.68 6.60 0.81
C ILE A 178 -9.87 5.20 0.23
N HIS A 179 -8.86 4.35 0.38
CA HIS A 179 -8.97 2.94 0.02
C HIS A 179 -9.65 2.18 1.17
N TRP A 180 -10.12 0.98 0.89
CA TRP A 180 -10.83 0.15 1.86
C TRP A 180 -10.81 -1.31 1.37
N VAL A 181 -11.12 -2.26 2.24
CA VAL A 181 -11.40 -3.65 1.85
C VAL A 181 -12.61 -4.17 2.64
N SER A 182 -13.34 -5.15 2.11
CA SER A 182 -14.45 -5.80 2.85
C SER A 182 -13.91 -6.51 4.09
N ALA A 183 -14.54 -6.34 5.25
CA ALA A 183 -14.11 -7.02 6.46
C ALA A 183 -14.35 -8.54 6.40
N GLU A 184 -15.36 -8.98 5.65
CA GLU A 184 -15.71 -10.41 5.52
C GLU A 184 -14.86 -11.12 4.46
N HIS A 185 -14.55 -10.44 3.35
CA HIS A 185 -13.94 -11.08 2.18
C HIS A 185 -12.46 -10.75 1.97
N SER A 186 -11.92 -9.76 2.70
CA SER A 186 -10.49 -9.47 2.65
C SER A 186 -9.64 -10.65 3.13
N VAL A 187 -8.38 -10.63 2.72
CA VAL A 187 -7.42 -11.69 3.01
C VAL A 187 -6.32 -11.11 3.89
N PRO A 188 -5.96 -11.76 5.01
CA PRO A 188 -4.82 -11.32 5.81
C PRO A 188 -3.52 -11.54 5.02
N ALA A 189 -2.59 -10.61 5.15
CA ALA A 189 -1.30 -10.66 4.47
C ALA A 189 -0.17 -10.03 5.29
N THR A 190 1.01 -10.63 5.22
CA THR A 190 2.23 -10.03 5.76
C THR A 190 2.87 -9.11 4.73
N ILE A 191 2.79 -7.81 4.95
CA ILE A 191 3.45 -6.81 4.11
C ILE A 191 4.83 -6.48 4.66
N ARG A 192 5.83 -6.42 3.77
CA ARG A 192 7.20 -6.02 4.10
C ARG A 192 7.51 -4.69 3.43
N GLN A 193 7.61 -3.64 4.22
CA GLN A 193 7.98 -2.30 3.80
C GLN A 193 9.48 -2.17 3.83
N TYR A 194 10.08 -1.94 2.67
CA TYR A 194 11.51 -1.70 2.57
C TYR A 194 11.76 -0.22 2.40
N ASP A 195 12.74 0.28 3.13
CA ASP A 195 13.31 1.61 2.96
C ASP A 195 14.80 1.49 2.64
N ARG A 196 15.49 2.61 2.48
CA ARG A 196 16.93 2.68 2.31
C ARG A 196 17.63 1.91 3.43
N LEU A 197 18.60 1.08 3.06
CA LEU A 197 19.36 0.26 4.01
C LEU A 197 20.18 1.10 4.99
N PHE A 198 20.65 2.27 4.56
CA PHE A 198 21.45 3.19 5.35
C PHE A 198 20.70 4.51 5.55
N SER A 199 20.88 5.13 6.71
CA SER A 199 20.29 6.42 7.07
C SER A 199 21.09 7.62 6.55
N VAL A 200 22.27 7.37 5.97
CA VAL A 200 23.18 8.39 5.42
C VAL A 200 23.39 8.20 3.92
N ALA A 201 23.66 9.29 3.20
CA ALA A 201 23.85 9.27 1.76
C ALA A 201 25.13 8.52 1.31
N ASP A 202 26.23 8.67 2.07
CA ASP A 202 27.51 8.02 1.79
C ASP A 202 27.95 7.16 2.98
N PRO A 203 27.43 5.92 3.12
CA PRO A 203 27.79 5.04 4.23
C PRO A 203 29.25 4.59 4.18
N ALA A 204 29.93 4.71 3.03
CA ALA A 204 31.35 4.37 2.89
C ALA A 204 32.29 5.38 3.56
N ARG A 205 31.78 6.58 3.90
CA ARG A 205 32.51 7.60 4.66
C ARG A 205 32.27 7.54 6.16
N ALA A 206 31.37 6.68 6.62
CA ALA A 206 31.16 6.48 8.06
C ALA A 206 32.36 5.74 8.67
N ASP A 207 32.76 6.12 9.87
CA ASP A 207 33.83 5.43 10.61
C ASP A 207 33.47 3.96 10.86
N ASP A 208 32.18 3.70 11.13
CA ASP A 208 31.58 2.37 11.15
C ASP A 208 30.33 2.34 10.26
N MET A 209 30.40 1.61 9.15
CA MET A 209 29.29 1.44 8.20
C MET A 209 28.07 0.77 8.86
N MET A 210 28.26 -0.09 9.85
CA MET A 210 27.15 -0.77 10.53
C MET A 210 26.36 0.19 11.41
N SER A 211 27.01 1.21 11.97
CA SER A 211 26.34 2.27 12.73
C SER A 211 25.44 3.16 11.87
N ALA A 212 25.64 3.15 10.55
CA ALA A 212 24.85 3.92 9.59
C ALA A 212 23.62 3.16 9.06
N LEU A 213 23.38 1.93 9.52
CA LEU A 213 22.19 1.16 9.15
C LEU A 213 20.92 1.88 9.57
N ASN A 214 19.93 1.88 8.68
CA ASN A 214 18.60 2.39 8.96
C ASN A 214 17.82 1.30 9.73
N PRO A 215 17.45 1.55 11.01
CA PRO A 215 16.64 0.58 11.77
C PRO A 215 15.26 0.37 11.13
N ASP A 216 14.76 1.35 10.37
CA ASP A 216 13.48 1.30 9.67
C ASP A 216 13.62 0.82 8.21
N SER A 217 14.79 0.27 7.84
CA SER A 217 15.03 -0.30 6.50
C SER A 217 14.09 -1.46 6.14
N LEU A 218 13.50 -2.11 7.14
CA LEU A 218 12.44 -3.09 6.99
C LEU A 218 11.41 -2.96 8.10
N VAL A 219 10.17 -2.64 7.74
CA VAL A 219 9.00 -2.72 8.62
C VAL A 219 8.12 -3.86 8.15
N VAL A 220 7.76 -4.78 9.06
CA VAL A 220 6.86 -5.90 8.76
C VAL A 220 5.50 -5.62 9.39
N SER A 221 4.43 -5.79 8.61
CA SER A 221 3.04 -5.64 9.04
C SER A 221 2.30 -6.94 8.79
N ASP A 222 1.98 -7.68 9.85
CA ASP A 222 1.30 -8.99 9.77
C ASP A 222 -0.24 -8.87 9.78
N ASP A 223 -0.76 -7.70 10.17
CA ASP A 223 -2.20 -7.45 10.30
C ASP A 223 -2.82 -6.84 9.03
N ALA A 224 -2.08 -6.73 7.93
CA ALA A 224 -2.59 -6.06 6.75
C ALA A 224 -3.69 -6.89 6.09
N MET A 225 -4.69 -6.20 5.53
CA MET A 225 -5.83 -6.81 4.84
C MET A 225 -5.83 -6.41 3.38
N ILE A 226 -5.79 -7.39 2.48
CA ILE A 226 -5.77 -7.18 1.03
C ILE A 226 -7.09 -7.58 0.38
N GLU A 227 -7.36 -7.03 -0.81
CA GLU A 227 -8.52 -7.46 -1.60
C GLU A 227 -8.43 -8.95 -2.00
N PRO A 228 -9.58 -9.66 -2.09
CA PRO A 228 -9.59 -11.12 -2.31
C PRO A 228 -8.88 -11.57 -3.59
N ALA A 229 -8.91 -10.73 -4.63
CA ALA A 229 -8.28 -11.01 -5.93
C ALA A 229 -6.76 -11.24 -5.81
N LEU A 230 -6.13 -10.73 -4.75
CA LEU A 230 -4.70 -10.90 -4.54
C LEU A 230 -4.32 -12.26 -3.94
N ARG A 231 -5.27 -13.05 -3.40
CA ARG A 231 -4.97 -14.33 -2.73
C ARG A 231 -4.16 -15.30 -3.59
N ASP A 232 -4.54 -15.41 -4.86
CA ASP A 232 -4.06 -16.44 -5.79
C ASP A 232 -3.11 -15.87 -6.86
N VAL A 233 -2.55 -14.68 -6.62
CA VAL A 233 -1.62 -14.06 -7.57
C VAL A 233 -0.30 -14.82 -7.62
N ALA A 234 0.24 -14.95 -8.83
CA ALA A 234 1.49 -15.67 -9.02
C ALA A 234 2.65 -14.92 -8.35
N PRO A 235 3.67 -15.63 -7.85
CA PRO A 235 4.90 -14.98 -7.38
C PRO A 235 5.45 -14.00 -8.42
N GLU A 236 6.04 -12.90 -7.96
CA GLU A 236 6.67 -11.86 -8.79
C GLU A 236 5.69 -11.00 -9.61
N GLN A 237 4.38 -11.23 -9.51
CA GLN A 237 3.42 -10.25 -9.97
C GLN A 237 3.49 -8.97 -9.11
N VAL A 238 3.48 -7.83 -9.79
CA VAL A 238 3.64 -6.51 -9.17
C VAL A 238 2.33 -5.76 -9.22
N PHE A 239 1.97 -5.16 -8.09
CA PHE A 239 0.79 -4.33 -7.94
C PHE A 239 1.17 -2.98 -7.34
N GLN A 240 0.40 -1.95 -7.66
CA GLN A 240 0.46 -0.67 -6.96
C GLN A 240 -0.70 -0.62 -5.98
N PHE A 241 -0.42 -0.68 -4.68
CA PHE A 241 -1.46 -0.47 -3.68
C PHE A 241 -1.93 0.98 -3.68
N GLU A 242 -3.24 1.16 -3.69
CA GLU A 242 -3.87 2.48 -3.73
C GLU A 242 -3.47 3.31 -2.50
N ARG A 243 -2.84 4.46 -2.74
CA ARG A 243 -2.42 5.47 -1.74
C ARG A 243 -1.26 5.08 -0.81
N GLU A 244 -0.83 3.83 -0.77
CA GLU A 244 0.31 3.37 0.05
C GLU A 244 1.69 3.60 -0.61
N GLY A 245 1.77 4.47 -1.62
CA GLY A 245 3.02 4.70 -2.34
C GLY A 245 3.47 3.50 -3.18
N THR A 246 4.55 3.71 -3.93
CA THR A 246 5.07 2.70 -4.88
C THR A 246 6.23 1.95 -4.25
N LEU A 247 5.95 0.85 -3.55
CA LEU A 247 6.78 -0.37 -3.53
C LEU A 247 6.15 -1.43 -2.63
N TRP A 248 5.29 -2.27 -3.19
CA TRP A 248 4.83 -3.47 -2.48
C TRP A 248 5.01 -4.64 -3.43
N ARG A 249 6.07 -5.45 -3.20
CA ARG A 249 6.01 -6.82 -3.69
C ARG A 249 4.78 -7.41 -3.02
N THR A 250 3.92 -8.04 -3.80
CA THR A 250 3.02 -9.08 -3.33
C THR A 250 3.74 -9.76 -2.19
N ALA A 251 3.15 -9.65 -0.99
CA ALA A 251 3.59 -10.41 0.14
C ALA A 251 3.97 -11.80 -0.37
N MET A 252 4.95 -12.46 0.24
CA MET A 252 4.68 -13.88 0.36
C MET A 252 3.33 -13.93 1.07
N ILE A 253 2.24 -14.12 0.31
CA ILE A 253 0.93 -14.48 0.82
C ILE A 253 1.16 -15.92 1.26
N THR A 254 1.91 -16.06 2.36
CA THR A 254 1.97 -17.30 3.09
C THR A 254 0.59 -17.42 3.67
N ALA A 255 -0.29 -18.12 2.96
CA ALA A 255 -1.38 -18.81 3.63
C ALA A 255 -0.77 -19.52 4.86
N PRO A 256 -1.45 -19.52 6.02
CA PRO A 256 -0.94 -20.21 7.19
C PRO A 256 -0.59 -21.63 6.77
N LEU A 257 0.67 -22.02 7.02
CA LEU A 257 1.17 -23.36 6.73
C LEU A 257 0.14 -24.35 7.26
N ILE A 258 -0.50 -25.09 6.35
CA ILE A 258 -1.30 -26.25 6.73
C ILE A 258 -0.34 -27.11 7.56
N PRO A 259 -0.64 -27.40 8.84
CA PRO A 259 0.23 -28.26 9.61
C PRO A 259 0.25 -29.61 8.91
N CYS A 260 1.40 -29.99 8.35
CA CYS A 260 1.63 -31.36 7.93
C CYS A 260 1.48 -32.22 9.19
N SER A 261 0.34 -32.88 9.31
CA SER A 261 0.20 -34.04 10.17
C SER A 261 1.18 -35.11 9.68
N ILE A 262 2.06 -35.46 10.61
CA ILE A 262 3.07 -36.54 10.69
C ILE A 262 2.94 -37.64 9.64
#